data_AF-A0A645HQ54-F1
#
_entry.id   AF-A0A645HQ54-F1
#
_cell.length_a   1.000
_cell.length_b   1.000
_cell.length_c   1.000
_cell.angle_alpha   90.00
_cell.angle_beta   90.00
_cell.angle_gamma   90.00
#
_symmetry.space_group_name_H-M   'P 1'
#
loop_
_entity.id
_entity.type
_entity.pdbx_description
1 polymer ?
#
loop_
_entity_poly.entity_id
_entity_poly.type
_entity_poly.pdbx_seq_one_letter_code
_entity_poly.pdbx_strand_id
1 'polypeptide(L)' 'MRASGADDKVKLAPPKIFSLEEALEYIEEDEYVELTPKSIRLRKIHLLSHERKKLAKLNDSQ' A
#
# COMPACT_ATOMS: atom_id res chain seq x y z
N MET A 1 5.89 -27.37 -8.56
CA MET A 1 6.25 -27.27 -9.99
C MET A 1 7.40 -26.28 -10.13
N ARG A 2 8.62 -26.78 -10.37
CA ARG A 2 9.75 -26.03 -10.93
C ARG A 2 10.35 -26.93 -11.99
N ALA A 3 9.84 -26.81 -13.21
CA ALA A 3 10.33 -27.54 -14.37
C ALA A 3 11.39 -26.68 -15.08
N SER A 4 12.50 -27.32 -15.46
CA SER A 4 13.44 -26.96 -16.52
C SER A 4 13.20 -25.59 -17.22
N GLY A 5 14.00 -24.58 -16.87
CA GLY A 5 13.96 -23.25 -17.50
C GLY A 5 14.11 -22.08 -16.53
N ALA A 6 14.89 -22.24 -15.47
CA ALA A 6 14.98 -21.26 -14.38
C ALA A 6 15.98 -20.12 -14.67
N ASP A 7 15.88 -19.43 -15.81
CA ASP A 7 16.77 -18.29 -16.10
C ASP A 7 16.09 -17.07 -16.76
N ASP A 8 14.76 -16.97 -16.65
CA ASP A 8 14.10 -15.69 -16.89
C ASP A 8 14.36 -14.76 -15.70
N LYS A 9 15.36 -13.89 -15.84
CA LYS A 9 15.56 -12.75 -14.95
C LYS A 9 14.30 -11.89 -14.97
N VAL A 10 13.53 -11.93 -13.89
CA VAL A 10 12.32 -11.11 -13.73
C VAL A 10 12.71 -9.63 -13.83
N LYS A 11 12.28 -8.96 -14.90
CA LYS A 11 12.42 -7.50 -15.04
C LYS A 11 11.31 -6.83 -14.26
N LEU A 12 11.68 -6.06 -13.23
CA LEU A 12 10.75 -5.21 -12.50
C LEU A 12 10.61 -3.88 -13.23
N ALA A 13 9.37 -3.43 -13.42
CA ALA A 13 9.12 -2.06 -13.85
C ALA A 13 9.64 -1.07 -12.79
N PRO A 14 10.08 0.14 -13.17
CA PRO A 14 10.50 1.14 -12.21
C PRO A 14 9.33 1.51 -11.27
N PRO A 15 9.61 1.77 -9.99
CA PRO A 15 8.58 2.18 -9.05
C PRO A 15 8.05 3.58 -9.38
N LYS A 16 6.77 3.82 -9.07
CA LYS A 16 6.21 5.17 -9.06
C LYS A 16 6.69 5.89 -7.80
N ILE A 17 7.39 7.01 -7.98
CA ILE A 17 7.84 7.86 -6.89
C ILE A 17 6.82 8.98 -6.77
N PHE A 18 6.20 9.10 -5.59
CA PHE A 18 5.24 10.16 -5.31
C PHE A 18 5.94 11.37 -4.70
N SER A 19 5.54 12.58 -5.10
CA SER A 19 5.78 13.79 -4.33
C SER A 19 4.90 13.83 -3.06
N LEU A 20 5.13 14.80 -2.18
CA LEU A 20 4.29 14.99 -1.00
C LEU A 20 2.85 15.34 -1.42
N GLU A 21 2.71 16.25 -2.36
CA GLU A 21 1.44 16.73 -2.89
C GLU A 21 0.68 15.59 -3.57
N GLU A 22 1.35 14.82 -4.42
CA GLU A 22 0.74 13.66 -5.06
C GLU A 22 0.31 12.59 -4.05
N ALA A 23 1.09 12.36 -2.98
CA ALA A 23 0.72 11.41 -1.93
C ALA A 23 -0.50 11.89 -1.11
N LEU A 24 -0.62 13.20 -0.86
CA LEU A 24 -1.76 13.79 -0.17
C LEU A 24 -3.03 13.82 -1.03
N GLU A 25 -2.90 13.92 -2.34
CA GLU A 25 -4.04 13.81 -3.26
C GLU A 25 -4.49 12.36 -3.46
N TYR A 26 -3.55 11.41 -3.39
CA TYR A 26 -3.82 9.99 -3.65
C TYR A 26 -4.47 9.25 -2.47
N ILE A 27 -4.28 9.73 -1.24
CA ILE A 27 -4.67 9.02 -0.02
C ILE A 27 -6.19 8.90 0.18
N GLU A 28 -6.63 7.76 0.74
CA GLU A 28 -8.03 7.52 1.12
C GLU A 28 -8.32 7.80 2.61
N GLU A 29 -9.61 7.81 2.99
CA GLU A 29 -10.06 8.08 4.36
C GLU A 29 -9.55 7.05 5.39
N ASP A 30 -9.25 5.83 4.97
CA ASP A 30 -8.73 4.76 5.84
C ASP A 30 -7.20 4.62 5.78
N GLU A 31 -6.51 5.65 5.28
CA GLU A 31 -5.06 5.69 5.09
C GLU A 31 -4.38 6.89 5.80
N TYR A 32 -3.06 6.79 5.97
CA TYR A 32 -2.16 7.85 6.41
C TYR A 32 -0.97 8.01 5.47
N VAL A 33 -0.51 9.25 5.29
CA VAL A 33 0.80 9.56 4.71
C VAL A 33 1.80 9.67 5.87
N GLU A 34 2.71 8.71 5.95
CA GLU A 34 3.80 8.73 6.92
C GLU A 34 4.97 9.54 6.37
N LEU A 35 5.35 10.60 7.09
CA LEU A 35 6.40 11.53 6.70
C LEU A 35 7.61 11.44 7.62
N THR A 36 8.78 11.34 7.01
CA THR A 36 10.08 11.45 7.68
C THR A 36 10.98 12.35 6.83
N PRO A 37 12.06 12.92 7.39
CA PRO A 37 12.94 13.82 6.62
C PRO A 37 13.56 13.20 5.35
N LYS A 38 13.59 11.87 5.24
CA LYS A 38 14.19 11.15 4.11
C LYS A 38 13.19 10.34 3.28
N SER A 39 11.95 10.20 3.73
CA SER A 39 11.00 9.31 3.06
C SER A 39 9.55 9.65 3.34
N ILE A 40 8.72 9.40 2.32
CA ILE A 40 7.27 9.51 2.32
C ILE A 40 6.71 8.10 2.04
N ARG A 41 5.75 7.64 2.84
CA ARG A 41 5.11 6.33 2.67
C ARG A 41 3.60 6.44 2.83
N LEU A 42 2.85 5.71 2.01
CA LEU A 42 1.42 5.49 2.20
C LEU A 42 1.21 4.24 3.05
N ARG A 43 0.29 4.32 4.02
CA ARG A 43 -0.07 3.18 4.87
C ARG A 43 -1.55 3.22 5.22
N LYS A 44 -2.17 2.06 5.42
CA LYS A 44 -3.51 1.99 6.02
C LYS A 44 -3.44 2.39 7.51
N ILE A 45 -4.50 3.02 8.00
CA ILE A 45 -4.68 3.34 9.43
C ILE A 45 -4.58 2.07 10.26
N HIS A 46 -5.35 1.05 9.87
CA HIS A 46 -5.27 -0.29 10.44
C HIS A 46 -4.34 -1.16 9.61
N LEU A 47 -3.22 -1.56 10.20
CA LEU A 47 -2.18 -2.31 9.50
C LEU A 47 -2.57 -3.76 9.28
N LEU A 48 -3.27 -4.35 10.25
CA LEU A 48 -3.66 -5.74 10.20
C LEU A 48 -4.90 -5.89 9.31
N SER A 49 -4.82 -6.83 8.37
CA SER A 49 -5.89 -7.06 7.39
C SER A 49 -7.22 -7.47 8.03
N HIS A 50 -7.18 -8.19 9.15
CA HIS A 50 -8.40 -8.61 9.85
C HIS A 50 -9.08 -7.46 10.59
N GLU A 51 -8.32 -6.48 11.08
CA GLU A 51 -8.88 -5.28 11.70
C GLU A 51 -9.65 -4.46 10.66
N ARG A 52 -9.07 -4.25 9.47
CA ARG A 52 -9.74 -3.58 8.35
C ARG A 52 -11.07 -4.26 8.00
N LYS A 53 -11.09 -5.59 7.87
CA LYS A 53 -12.32 -6.35 7.59
C LYS A 53 -13.36 -6.22 8.69
N LYS A 54 -12.95 -6.13 9.95
CA LYS A 54 -13.85 -5.96 11.08
C LYS A 54 -14.49 -4.56 11.08
N LEU A 55 -13.69 -3.51 10.86
CA LEU A 55 -14.18 -2.14 10.78
C LEU A 55 -15.11 -1.92 9.58
N ALA A 56 -14.76 -2.46 8.40
CA ALA A 56 -15.62 -2.38 7.23
C ALA A 56 -17.02 -2.95 7.49
N LYS A 57 -17.11 -4.10 8.18
CA LYS A 57 -18.40 -4.70 8.57
C LYS A 57 -19.15 -3.86 9.61
N LEU A 58 -18.45 -3.27 10.57
CA LEU A 58 -19.07 -2.44 11.59
C LEU A 58 -19.71 -1.18 10.97
N ASN A 59 -19.00 -0.57 10.02
CA ASN A 59 -19.47 0.63 9.31
C ASN A 59 -20.66 0.33 8.39
N ASP A 60 -20.74 -0.88 7.81
CA ASP A 60 -21.86 -1.33 6.97
C ASP A 60 -23.12 -1.69 7.78
N SER A 61 -22.98 -1.81 9.11
CA SER A 61 -24.07 -2.13 10.05
C SER A 61 -24.71 -0.89 10.69
N GLN A 62 -24.21 0.30 10.36
CA GLN A 62 -24.71 1.60 10.83
C GLN A 62 -25.43 2.32 9.70
#